data_AF-A0A448K9X3-F1
#
_entry.id   AF-A0A448K9X3-F1
#
_cell.length_a   1.000
_cell.length_b   1.000
_cell.length_c   1.000
_cell.angle_alpha   90.00
_cell.angle_beta   90.00
_cell.angle_gamma   90.00
#
_symmetry.space_group_name_H-M   'P 1'
#
loop_
_entity.id
_entity.type
_entity.pdbx_description
1 polymer ?
#
loop_
_entity_poly.entity_id
_entity_poly.type
_entity_poly.pdbx_seq_one_letter_code
_entity_poly.pdbx_strand_id
1 'polypeptide(L)'
;MELDTRIQVRTNRQLKERATRTLDRMGIDMPTAINMFLNQIVHDQRLPFQPSLTPYVDAIREAEAESAVKVRDVDELMDLIDRA
;
A
#
# COMPACT_ATOMS: atom_id res chain seq x y z
N MET A 1 -13.21 15.39 14.57
CA MET A 1 -12.07 15.89 13.78
C MET A 1 -12.53 17.15 13.09
N GLU A 2 -11.83 18.25 13.27
CA GLU A 2 -12.15 19.52 12.59
C GLU A 2 -11.56 19.51 11.18
N LEU A 3 -12.31 19.98 10.18
CA LEU A 3 -11.88 20.04 8.78
C LEU A 3 -11.53 21.49 8.43
N ASP A 4 -10.36 21.95 8.86
CA ASP A 4 -9.89 23.34 8.71
C ASP A 4 -8.99 23.56 7.48
N THR A 5 -8.43 22.48 6.94
CA THR A 5 -7.39 22.52 5.91
C THR A 5 -7.94 22.05 4.55
N ARG A 6 -7.55 22.72 3.47
CA ARG A 6 -7.95 22.37 2.10
C ARG A 6 -6.86 21.60 1.36
N ILE A 7 -7.26 20.52 0.68
CA ILE A 7 -6.43 19.77 -0.27
C ILE A 7 -6.89 20.10 -1.69
N GLN A 8 -5.97 20.52 -2.56
CA GLN A 8 -6.23 20.74 -3.98
C GLN A 8 -5.41 19.76 -4.81
N VAL A 9 -6.09 18.96 -5.65
CA VAL A 9 -5.44 17.93 -6.48
C VAL A 9 -5.81 18.16 -7.95
N ARG A 10 -4.80 18.19 -8.83
CA ARG A 10 -5.01 18.18 -10.28
C ARG A 10 -5.26 16.76 -10.76
N THR A 11 -6.27 16.57 -11.61
CA THR A 11 -6.63 15.26 -12.18
C THR A 11 -7.35 15.43 -13.51
N ASN A 12 -7.61 14.32 -14.21
CA ASN A 12 -8.41 14.29 -15.42
C ASN A 12 -9.91 14.28 -15.08
N ARG A 13 -10.71 15.05 -15.84
CA ARG A 13 -12.18 15.11 -15.72
C ARG A 13 -12.85 13.73 -15.74
N GLN A 14 -12.48 12.86 -16.69
CA GLN A 14 -13.07 11.54 -16.83
C GLN A 14 -12.78 10.64 -15.62
N LEU A 15 -11.56 10.74 -15.06
CA LEU A 15 -11.19 10.02 -13.86
C LEU A 15 -12.01 10.49 -12.66
N LYS A 16 -12.13 11.81 -12.48
CA LYS A 16 -12.95 12.40 -11.42
C LYS A 16 -14.41 11.92 -11.51
N GLU A 17 -15.02 12.00 -12.68
CA GLU A 17 -16.41 11.57 -12.89
C GLU A 17 -16.63 10.08 -12.60
N ARG A 18 -15.70 9.22 -13.04
CA ARG A 18 -15.78 7.77 -12.79
C ARG A 18 -15.59 7.45 -11.30
N ALA A 19 -14.66 8.13 -10.64
CA ALA A 19 -14.42 7.97 -9.21
C ALA A 19 -15.65 8.42 -8.41
N THR A 20 -16.21 9.60 -8.70
CA THR A 20 -17.44 10.10 -8.05
C THR A 20 -18.58 9.10 -8.17
N ARG A 21 -18.93 8.63 -9.38
CA ARG A 21 -19.99 7.62 -9.55
C ARG A 21 -19.73 6.31 -8.79
N THR A 22 -18.47 5.96 -8.58
CA THR A 22 -18.11 4.75 -7.84
C THR A 22 -18.31 4.94 -6.35
N LEU A 23 -17.86 6.08 -5.82
CA LEU A 23 -18.02 6.45 -4.41
C LEU A 23 -19.50 6.66 -4.05
N ASP A 24 -20.29 7.27 -4.95
CA ASP A 24 -21.74 7.45 -4.74
C ASP A 24 -22.45 6.09 -4.58
N ARG A 25 -22.07 5.08 -5.37
CA ARG A 25 -22.59 3.70 -5.23
C ARG A 25 -22.19 3.05 -3.90
N MET A 26 -21.09 3.50 -3.30
CA MET A 26 -20.64 3.06 -1.97
C MET A 26 -21.27 3.91 -0.84
N GLY A 27 -22.05 4.95 -1.18
CA GLY A 27 -22.67 5.85 -0.20
C GLY A 27 -21.71 6.84 0.45
N ILE A 28 -20.57 7.13 -0.18
CA ILE A 28 -19.55 8.07 0.33
C ILE A 28 -19.22 9.14 -0.70
N ASP A 29 -18.89 10.34 -0.24
CA ASP A 29 -18.46 11.42 -1.12
C ASP A 29 -16.94 11.45 -1.29
N MET A 30 -16.47 12.25 -2.25
CA MET A 30 -15.05 12.38 -2.57
C MET A 30 -14.20 12.86 -1.37
N PRO A 31 -14.59 13.92 -0.63
CA PRO A 31 -13.85 14.33 0.58
C PRO A 31 -13.74 13.23 1.63
N THR A 32 -14.81 12.48 1.89
CA THR A 32 -14.78 11.35 2.83
C THR A 32 -13.78 10.29 2.37
N ALA A 33 -13.83 9.90 1.09
CA ALA A 33 -12.89 8.93 0.54
C ALA A 33 -11.42 9.38 0.63
N ILE A 34 -11.14 10.68 0.37
CA ILE A 34 -9.79 11.25 0.50
C ILE A 34 -9.33 11.21 1.97
N ASN A 35 -10.19 11.57 2.91
CA ASN A 35 -9.85 11.52 4.34
C ASN A 35 -9.62 10.08 4.83
N MET A 36 -10.42 9.12 4.35
CA MET A 36 -10.21 7.69 4.62
C MET A 36 -8.85 7.21 4.09
N PHE A 37 -8.50 7.60 2.86
CA PHE A 37 -7.21 7.29 2.26
C PHE A 37 -6.04 7.81 3.10
N LEU A 38 -6.10 9.09 3.53
CA LEU A 38 -5.06 9.69 4.36
C LEU A 38 -4.96 9.03 5.74
N ASN A 39 -6.11 8.77 6.38
CA ASN A 39 -6.12 8.07 7.67
C ASN A 39 -5.51 6.68 7.58
N GLN A 40 -5.76 5.94 6.50
CA GLN A 40 -5.18 4.61 6.31
C GLN A 40 -3.65 4.67 6.14
N ILE A 41 -3.13 5.69 5.45
CA ILE A 41 -1.67 5.92 5.34
C ILE A 41 -1.06 6.14 6.71
N VAL A 42 -1.68 7.01 7.52
CA VAL A 42 -1.18 7.32 8.86
C VAL A 42 -1.26 6.10 9.77
N HIS A 43 -2.35 5.34 9.70
CA HIS A 43 -2.55 4.16 10.53
C HIS A 43 -1.55 3.03 10.21
N ASP A 44 -1.42 2.68 8.93
CA ASP A 44 -0.61 1.53 8.51
C ASP A 44 0.85 1.87 8.20
N GLN A 45 1.21 3.17 8.20
CA GLN A 45 2.54 3.66 7.80
C GLN A 45 2.98 3.15 6.41
N ARG A 46 2.01 2.96 5.50
CA ARG A 46 2.22 2.47 4.13
C ARG A 46 1.09 2.95 3.21
N LEU A 47 1.27 2.76 1.91
CA LEU A 47 0.18 3.03 0.95
C LEU A 47 -1.01 2.08 1.19
N PRO A 48 -2.26 2.57 1.11
CA PRO A 48 -3.47 1.79 1.37
C PRO A 48 -3.89 0.95 0.15
N PHE A 49 -2.94 0.64 -0.71
CA PHE A 49 -3.01 -0.28 -1.82
C PHE A 49 -1.61 -0.86 -2.04
N GLN A 50 -1.53 -2.08 -2.55
CA GLN A 50 -0.26 -2.70 -2.89
C GLN A 50 0.18 -2.22 -4.29
N PRO A 51 1.31 -1.50 -4.44
CA PRO A 51 1.83 -1.18 -5.76
C PRO A 51 2.19 -2.49 -6.47
N SER A 52 1.61 -2.71 -7.66
CA SER A 52 1.85 -3.93 -8.45
C SER A 52 3.24 -3.95 -9.11
N LEU A 53 3.89 -2.79 -9.22
CA LEU A 53 5.22 -2.64 -9.81
C LEU A 53 6.24 -2.47 -8.68
N THR A 54 6.77 -3.59 -8.22
CA THR A 54 8.03 -3.61 -7.49
C THR A 54 9.13 -4.05 -8.46
N PRO A 55 10.31 -3.39 -8.49
CA PRO A 55 11.43 -3.88 -9.31
C PRO A 55 11.91 -5.26 -8.86
N TYR A 56 11.43 -5.75 -7.71
CA TYR A 56 11.81 -7.02 -7.10
C TYR A 56 10.79 -8.15 -7.38
N VAL A 57 9.81 -7.99 -8.28
CA VAL A 57 8.79 -9.04 -8.53
C VAL A 57 9.45 -10.39 -8.85
N ASP A 58 10.47 -10.38 -9.71
CA ASP A 58 11.14 -11.62 -10.12
C ASP A 58 11.97 -12.20 -8.97
N ALA A 59 12.69 -11.36 -8.22
CA ALA A 59 13.46 -11.77 -7.04
C ALA A 59 12.56 -12.35 -5.92
N ILE A 60 11.38 -11.78 -5.71
CA ILE A 60 10.39 -12.29 -4.73
C ILE A 60 9.88 -13.66 -5.19
N ARG A 61 9.53 -13.80 -6.47
CA ARG A 61 9.06 -15.08 -7.02
C ARG A 61 10.13 -16.18 -6.96
N GLU A 62 11.37 -15.83 -7.24
CA GLU A 62 12.51 -16.75 -7.14
C GLU A 62 12.69 -17.21 -5.69
N ALA A 63 12.71 -16.28 -4.74
CA ALA A 63 12.79 -16.60 -3.31
C ALA A 63 11.59 -17.43 -2.81
N GLU A 64 10.38 -17.17 -3.29
CA GLU A 64 9.18 -17.96 -2.95
C GLU A 64 9.21 -19.39 -3.51
N ALA A 65 9.94 -19.62 -4.61
CA ALA A 65 10.10 -20.95 -5.21
C ALA A 65 11.17 -21.79 -4.50
N GLU A 66 12.04 -21.16 -3.71
CA GLU A 66 13.05 -21.84 -2.90
C GLU A 66 12.42 -22.50 -1.66
N SER A 67 13.04 -23.59 -1.21
CA SER A 67 12.60 -24.25 0.02
C SER A 67 13.00 -23.43 1.23
N ALA A 68 12.05 -23.22 2.15
CA ALA A 68 12.34 -22.50 3.40
C ALA A 68 13.47 -23.19 4.19
N VAL A 69 14.50 -22.42 4.52
CA VAL A 69 15.60 -22.87 5.39
C VAL A 69 15.13 -22.78 6.84
N LYS A 70 15.15 -23.90 7.56
CA LYS A 70 14.84 -23.91 8.99
C LYS A 70 16.08 -23.56 9.80
N VAL A 71 15.93 -22.58 10.68
CA VAL A 71 16.93 -22.16 11.66
C VAL A 71 16.37 -22.36 13.06
N ARG A 72 17.25 -22.63 14.02
CA ARG A 72 16.88 -22.89 15.43
C ARG A 72 16.63 -21.60 16.20
N ASP A 73 17.40 -20.55 15.88
CA ASP A 73 17.37 -19.25 16.54
C ASP A 73 17.80 -18.11 15.59
N VAL A 74 17.76 -16.88 16.11
CA VAL A 74 18.13 -15.66 15.36
C VAL A 74 19.63 -15.61 15.09
N ASP A 75 20.46 -16.18 15.96
CA ASP A 75 21.91 -16.16 15.79
C ASP A 75 22.31 -17.02 14.59
N GLU A 76 21.74 -18.23 14.46
CA GLU A 76 21.92 -19.10 13.30
C GLU A 76 21.39 -18.47 12.00
N LEU A 77 20.31 -17.69 12.07
CA LEU A 77 19.79 -16.95 10.92
C LEU A 77 20.79 -15.89 10.44
N MET A 78 21.30 -15.06 11.37
CA MET A 78 22.23 -13.98 11.03
C MET A 78 23.55 -14.55 10.48
N ASP A 79 24.05 -15.63 11.07
CA ASP A 79 25.23 -16.36 10.58
C ASP A 79 25.08 -16.86 9.14
N LEU A 80 23.87 -17.29 8.75
CA LEU A 80 23.58 -17.74 7.39
C LEU A 80 23.52 -16.59 6.40
N ILE A 81 22.91 -15.46 6.78
CA ILE A 81 22.79 -14.27 5.92
C ILE A 81 24.16 -13.61 5.71
N ASP A 82 24.97 -13.50 6.74
CA ASP A 82 26.29 -12.86 6.67
C ASP A 82 27.32 -13.67 5.86
N ARG A 83 27.01 -14.95 5.56
CA ARG A 83 27.87 -15.86 4.79
C ARG A 83 27.36 -16.13 3.36
N ALA A 84 26.17 -15.64 3.02
CA ALA A 84 25.58 -15.76 1.67
C ALA A 84 26.10 -14.66 0.73
#